data_AF-A0A179GB98-F1
#
_entry.id   AF-A0A179GB98-F1
#
_cell.length_a   1.000
_cell.length_b   1.000
_cell.length_c   1.000
_cell.angle_alpha   90.00
_cell.angle_beta   90.00
_cell.angle_gamma   90.00
#
_symmetry.space_group_name_H-M   'P 1'
#
loop_
_entity.id
_entity.type
_entity.pdbx_description
1 polymer ?
#
loop_
_entity_poly.entity_id
_entity_poly.type
_entity_poly.pdbx_seq_one_letter_code
_entity_poly.pdbx_strand_id
1 'polypeptide(L)'
;MSPTGNHTNQQIQDAIGRRMYQIFTTTATNQELIHYGEEVLEWYKNPHVTDDSDAIYQLDTVHAMWQAELPTVGDEEALRKISSLRIRISAAAAALQHEN
;
A
#
# COMPACT_ATOMS: atom_id res chain seq x y z
N MET A 1 21.74 -19.02 16.39
CA MET A 1 20.40 -19.03 15.76
C MET A 1 20.19 -17.67 15.14
N SER A 2 20.23 -17.59 13.82
CA SER A 2 19.90 -16.35 13.09
C SER A 2 18.49 -16.52 12.56
N PRO A 3 17.52 -15.63 12.85
CA PRO A 3 16.26 -15.63 12.14
C PRO A 3 16.51 -14.88 10.84
N THR A 4 17.15 -15.54 9.87
CA THR A 4 17.03 -15.13 8.48
C THR A 4 15.62 -15.52 8.06
N GLY A 5 14.67 -14.64 8.42
CA GLY A 5 13.28 -14.75 8.00
C GLY A 5 13.21 -14.58 6.51
N ASN A 6 13.41 -15.66 5.76
CA ASN A 6 12.86 -15.82 4.43
C ASN A 6 11.35 -15.68 4.60
N HIS A 7 10.83 -14.46 4.52
CA HIS A 7 9.42 -14.29 4.25
C HIS A 7 9.21 -14.86 2.85
N THR A 8 8.63 -16.05 2.76
CA THR A 8 8.30 -16.63 1.45
C THR A 8 7.36 -15.66 0.72
N ASN A 9 7.47 -15.52 -0.59
CA ASN A 9 6.60 -14.62 -1.39
C ASN A 9 5.11 -14.74 -1.02
N GLN A 10 4.68 -15.95 -0.63
CA GLN A 10 3.34 -16.24 -0.13
C GLN A 10 2.97 -15.48 1.16
N GLN A 11 3.89 -15.27 2.10
CA GLN A 11 3.63 -14.47 3.32
C GLN A 11 3.44 -12.98 3.00
N ILE A 12 4.13 -12.48 1.96
CA ILE A 12 4.01 -11.12 1.48
C ILE A 12 2.67 -10.94 0.75
N GLN A 13 2.32 -11.86 -0.14
CA GLN A 13 1.02 -11.88 -0.81
C GLN A 13 -0.14 -11.99 0.21
N ASP A 14 -0.02 -12.85 1.22
CA ASP A 14 -0.99 -12.94 2.31
C ASP A 14 -1.12 -11.63 3.11
N ALA A 15 -0.02 -10.90 3.29
CA ALA A 15 -0.04 -9.60 3.99
C ALA A 15 -0.75 -8.53 3.15
N ILE A 16 -0.46 -8.47 1.84
CA ILE A 16 -1.13 -7.58 0.89
C ILE A 16 -2.64 -7.90 0.86
N GLY A 17 -3.01 -9.17 0.73
CA GLY A 17 -4.39 -9.63 0.74
C GLY A 17 -5.14 -9.32 2.05
N ARG A 18 -4.49 -9.51 3.21
CA ARG A 18 -5.07 -9.12 4.51
C ARG A 18 -5.32 -7.62 4.60
N ARG A 19 -4.39 -6.79 4.11
CA ARG A 19 -4.56 -5.33 4.13
C ARG A 19 -5.63 -4.86 3.16
N MET A 20 -5.75 -5.50 1.99
CA MET A 20 -6.86 -5.30 1.06
C MET A 20 -8.22 -5.54 1.75
N TYR A 21 -8.34 -6.64 2.49
CA TYR A 21 -9.55 -6.95 3.26
C TYR A 21 -9.85 -5.92 4.35
N GLN A 22 -8.84 -5.42 5.07
CA GLN A 22 -9.02 -4.41 6.12
C GLN A 22 -9.50 -3.06 5.58
N ILE A 23 -8.89 -2.59 4.48
CA ILE A 23 -9.33 -1.38 3.78
C ILE A 23 -10.77 -1.55 3.28
N PHE A 24 -11.13 -2.74 2.76
CA PHE A 24 -12.46 -2.99 2.22
C PHE A 24 -13.58 -3.08 3.29
N THR A 25 -13.26 -3.59 4.48
CA THR A 25 -14.29 -3.97 5.47
C THR A 25 -14.51 -2.96 6.57
N THR A 26 -13.68 -1.91 6.65
CA THR A 26 -13.76 -0.92 7.72
C THR A 26 -13.73 0.50 7.16
N THR A 27 -14.52 1.40 7.76
CA THR A 27 -14.35 2.83 7.52
C THR A 27 -13.08 3.29 8.23
N ALA A 28 -12.01 3.53 7.48
CA ALA A 28 -10.73 3.90 8.05
C ALA A 28 -10.75 5.32 8.62
N THR A 29 -10.23 5.50 9.83
CA THR A 29 -9.91 6.82 10.37
C THR A 29 -8.78 7.46 9.57
N ASN A 30 -8.59 8.77 9.70
CA ASN A 30 -7.46 9.47 9.05
C ASN A 30 -6.09 8.87 9.41
N GLN A 31 -5.89 8.41 10.65
CA GLN A 31 -4.65 7.78 11.08
C GLN A 31 -4.46 6.40 10.44
N GLU A 32 -5.52 5.60 10.33
CA GLU A 32 -5.48 4.32 9.63
C GLU A 32 -5.22 4.51 8.14
N LEU A 33 -5.85 5.50 7.50
CA LEU A 33 -5.59 5.87 6.11
C LEU A 33 -4.13 6.25 5.88
N ILE A 34 -3.52 7.02 6.79
CA ILE A 34 -2.10 7.35 6.71
C ILE A 34 -1.25 6.08 6.83
N HIS A 35 -1.51 5.27 7.85
CA HIS A 35 -0.76 4.03 8.08
C HIS A 35 -0.82 3.09 6.87
N TYR A 36 -2.01 2.88 6.31
CA TYR A 36 -2.20 2.05 5.12
C TYR A 36 -1.48 2.61 3.91
N GLY A 37 -1.51 3.94 3.72
CA GLY A 37 -0.80 4.58 2.61
C GLY A 37 0.71 4.45 2.73
N GLU A 38 1.25 4.53 3.95
CA GLU A 38 2.68 4.29 4.20
C GLU A 38 3.09 2.86 3.84
N GLU A 39 2.28 1.86 4.20
CA GLU A 39 2.58 0.47 3.86
C GLU A 39 2.47 0.16 2.37
N VAL A 40 1.45 0.69 1.69
CA VAL A 40 1.33 0.57 0.23
C VAL A 40 2.57 1.15 -0.43
N LEU A 41 3.06 2.30 0.04
CA LEU A 41 4.28 2.91 -0.47
C LEU A 41 5.52 2.05 -0.20
N GLU A 42 5.63 1.40 0.95
CA GLU A 42 6.75 0.52 1.26
C GLU A 42 6.72 -0.77 0.40
N TRP A 43 5.55 -1.30 0.06
CA TRP A 43 5.44 -2.44 -0.85
C TRP A 43 5.89 -2.11 -2.26
N TYR A 44 5.61 -0.92 -2.78
CA TYR A 44 6.14 -0.48 -4.07
C TYR A 44 7.67 -0.28 -4.09
N LYS A 45 8.34 -0.31 -2.93
CA LYS A 45 9.81 -0.27 -2.83
C LYS A 45 10.43 -1.62 -2.53
N ASN A 46 9.62 -2.66 -2.32
CA ASN A 46 10.11 -3.98 -1.93
C ASN A 46 10.30 -4.86 -3.18
N PRO A 47 11.54 -5.26 -3.53
CA PRO A 47 11.81 -6.13 -4.67
C PRO A 47 11.02 -7.44 -4.66
N HIS A 48 10.76 -8.02 -3.48
CA HIS A 48 9.97 -9.25 -3.37
C HIS A 48 8.49 -9.09 -3.78
N VAL A 49 8.00 -7.85 -3.82
CA VAL A 49 6.67 -7.51 -4.35
C VAL A 49 6.79 -7.09 -5.81
N THR A 50 7.76 -6.24 -6.14
CA THR A 50 7.88 -5.64 -7.47
C THR A 50 8.46 -6.58 -8.53
N ASP A 51 9.09 -7.68 -8.13
CA ASP A 51 9.59 -8.72 -9.05
C ASP A 51 8.55 -9.83 -9.30
N ASP A 52 7.39 -9.76 -8.65
CA ASP A 52 6.30 -10.73 -8.74
C ASP A 52 5.06 -10.05 -9.36
N SER A 53 4.73 -10.43 -10.61
CA SER A 53 3.63 -9.81 -11.36
C SER A 53 2.26 -9.99 -10.70
N ASP A 54 2.03 -11.11 -10.01
CA ASP A 54 0.77 -11.35 -9.30
C ASP A 54 0.69 -10.45 -8.05
N ALA A 55 1.81 -10.28 -7.35
CA ALA A 55 1.89 -9.39 -6.20
C ALA A 55 1.73 -7.91 -6.60
N ILE A 56 2.30 -7.49 -7.75
CA ILE A 56 2.08 -6.15 -8.31
C ILE A 56 0.61 -5.94 -8.64
N TYR A 57 -0.05 -6.89 -9.31
CA TYR A 57 -1.47 -6.76 -9.66
C TYR A 57 -2.35 -6.59 -8.42
N GLN A 58 -2.07 -7.35 -7.36
CA GLN A 58 -2.76 -7.20 -6.08
C GLN A 58 -2.48 -5.83 -5.44
N LEU A 59 -1.21 -5.39 -5.45
CA LEU A 59 -0.80 -4.10 -4.90
C LEU A 59 -1.47 -2.93 -5.63
N ASP A 60 -1.55 -2.96 -6.96
CA ASP A 60 -2.24 -1.95 -7.76
C ASP A 60 -3.73 -1.90 -7.41
N THR A 61 -4.35 -3.05 -7.15
CA THR A 61 -5.74 -3.11 -6.70
C THR A 61 -5.90 -2.46 -5.32
N VAL A 62 -5.00 -2.75 -4.37
CA VAL A 62 -5.00 -2.12 -3.04
C VAL A 62 -4.80 -0.61 -3.14
N HIS A 63 -3.87 -0.16 -3.98
CA HIS A 63 -3.62 1.26 -4.21
C HIS A 63 -4.87 1.98 -4.73
N ALA A 64 -5.54 1.43 -5.75
CA ALA A 64 -6.77 2.02 -6.29
C ALA A 64 -7.87 2.14 -5.24
N MET A 65 -8.03 1.11 -4.39
CA MET A 65 -9.00 1.12 -3.30
C MET A 65 -8.67 2.17 -2.24
N TRP A 66 -7.42 2.20 -1.77
CA TRP A 66 -6.96 3.18 -0.79
C TRP A 66 -7.09 4.63 -1.32
N GLN A 67 -6.88 4.84 -2.62
CA GLN A 67 -7.02 6.16 -3.23
C GLN A 67 -8.47 6.64 -3.29
N ALA A 68 -9.43 5.72 -3.40
CA ALA A 68 -10.86 6.00 -3.44
C ALA A 68 -11.44 6.37 -2.07
N GLU A 69 -10.79 5.96 -0.98
CA GLU A 69 -11.24 6.25 0.38
C GLU A 69 -11.25 7.76 0.66
N LEU A 70 -12.29 8.22 1.38
CA LEU A 70 -12.47 9.63 1.70
C LEU A 70 -12.00 9.90 3.14
N PRO A 71 -10.99 10.78 3.34
CA PRO A 71 -10.57 11.14 4.68
C PRO A 71 -11.64 11.96 5.41
N THR A 72 -11.70 11.80 6.73
CA THR A 72 -12.55 12.59 7.61
C THR A 72 -12.10 14.05 7.63
N VAL A 73 -13.06 14.95 7.45
CA VAL A 73 -12.85 16.41 7.49
C VAL A 73 -12.57 16.89 8.91
N GLY A 74 -11.68 17.88 9.06
CA GLY A 74 -11.39 18.56 10.34
C GLY A 74 -9.95 18.41 10.85
N ASP A 75 -9.13 17.57 10.22
CA ASP A 75 -7.70 17.42 10.53
C ASP A 75 -6.85 17.78 9.29
N GLU A 76 -6.47 19.07 9.18
CA GLU A 76 -5.72 19.57 8.03
C GLU A 76 -4.35 18.90 7.87
N GLU A 77 -3.68 18.52 8.96
CA GLU A 77 -2.38 17.87 8.91
C GLU A 77 -2.53 16.47 8.30
N ALA A 78 -3.51 15.71 8.77
CA ALA A 78 -3.79 14.39 8.23
C ALA A 78 -4.18 14.46 6.75
N LEU A 79 -5.02 15.43 6.36
CA LEU A 79 -5.41 15.64 4.96
C LEU A 79 -4.19 15.92 4.06
N ARG A 80 -3.26 16.78 4.52
CA ARG A 80 -2.01 17.06 3.78
C ARG A 80 -1.13 15.80 3.65
N LYS A 81 -1.01 15.01 4.72
CA LYS A 81 -0.24 13.75 4.70
C LYS A 81 -0.86 12.74 3.72
N ILE A 82 -2.17 12.54 3.77
CA ILE A 82 -2.90 11.64 2.87
C ILE A 82 -2.74 12.10 1.41
N SER A 83 -2.86 13.39 1.14
CA SER A 83 -2.62 13.94 -0.21
C SER A 83 -1.18 13.71 -0.68
N SER A 84 -0.20 13.89 0.19
CA SER A 84 1.22 13.63 -0.12
C SER A 84 1.47 12.16 -0.42
N LEU A 85 0.88 11.25 0.36
CA LEU A 85 0.95 9.80 0.13
C LEU A 85 0.36 9.41 -1.23
N ARG A 86 -0.81 9.96 -1.61
CA ARG A 86 -1.42 9.71 -2.93
C ARG A 86 -0.47 10.01 -4.08
N ILE A 87 0.22 11.15 -4.03
CA ILE A 87 1.18 11.55 -5.07
C ILE A 87 2.37 10.59 -5.11
N ARG A 88 2.95 10.27 -3.94
CA ARG A 88 4.14 9.43 -3.85
C ARG A 88 3.88 7.99 -4.29
N ILE A 89 2.74 7.42 -3.89
CA ILE A 89 2.34 6.06 -4.30
C ILE A 89 2.06 6.02 -5.80
N SER A 90 1.34 7.01 -6.34
CA SER A 90 1.10 7.09 -7.79
C SER A 90 2.41 7.20 -8.59
N ALA A 91 3.38 7.97 -8.11
CA ALA A 91 4.70 8.06 -8.74
C ALA A 91 5.47 6.73 -8.67
N ALA A 92 5.41 6.02 -7.55
CA ALA A 92 6.05 4.71 -7.39
C ALA A 92 5.42 3.65 -8.32
N ALA A 93 4.08 3.60 -8.39
CA ALA A 93 3.37 2.72 -9.30
C ALA A 93 3.72 3.00 -10.77
N ALA A 94 3.79 4.28 -11.16
CA ALA A 94 4.16 4.67 -12.52
C ALA A 94 5.61 4.28 -12.87
N ALA A 95 6.56 4.41 -11.95
CA ALA A 95 7.95 4.02 -12.18
C ALA A 95 8.07 2.53 -12.54
N LEU A 96 7.33 1.66 -11.83
CA LEU A 96 7.34 0.21 -12.08
C LEU A 96 6.72 -0.20 -13.40
N GLN A 97 5.77 0.58 -13.93
CA GLN A 97 5.19 0.36 -15.26
C GLN A 97 6.12 0.80 -16.40
N HIS A 98 7.14 1.62 -16.12
CA HIS A 98 8.14 2.05 -17.09
C HIS A 98 9.37 1.11 -17.14
N GLU A 99 9.59 0.32 -16.09
CA GLU A 99 10.72 -0.61 -15.97
C GLU A 99 10.40 -2.04 -16.49
N ASN A 100 9.11 -2.36 -16.70
CA ASN A 100 8.62 -3.61 -17.29
C ASN A 100 8.15 -3.42 -18.74
#